data_AF-A0AAD9GUZ6-F1
#
_entry.id   AF-A0AAD9GUZ6-F1
#
_cell.length_a   1.000
_cell.length_b   1.000
_cell.length_c   1.000
_cell.angle_alpha   90.00
_cell.angle_beta   90.00
_cell.angle_gamma   90.00
#
_symmetry.space_group_name_H-M   'P 1'
#
loop_
_entity.id
_entity.type
_entity.pdbx_description
1 polymer ?
#
loop_
_entity_poly.entity_id
_entity_poly.type
_entity_poly.pdbx_seq_one_letter_code
_entity_poly.pdbx_strand_id
1 'polypeptide(L)'
;MLLQVVDEDLARTLQEEARLIMTINSAFMSGEFVCGLQEKIEEYSSVGFPNDAPILECLPTPIHDLTEAFHSIVSNEVQEVLSRSLRKRLLEVIQLQMDEQLKYVLTSAEYDAFGSRGSPLLRLVEQEIMKNRELQRYERALCSTPFEDLVEAVTQELTSCLERALLKSKKPCNELGALQLERELTDILARVSTLVPQRSLRSAFTRLFQVVFILNLMQPLHVLDYLSSIREELPLETITTLLQMRVDFKEQDVARAIDQMRKGESKTKSVKVSRPF
;
A
#
# COMPACT_ATOMS: atom_id res chain seq x y z
N MET A 1 -12.86 20.72 -36.45
CA MET A 1 -11.62 19.93 -36.53
C MET A 1 -11.07 19.61 -35.14
N LEU A 2 -10.64 20.58 -34.31
CA LEU A 2 -10.18 20.30 -32.93
C LEU A 2 -11.23 19.62 -32.02
N LEU A 3 -12.49 20.08 -32.04
CA LEU A 3 -13.58 19.44 -31.27
C LEU A 3 -13.81 17.99 -31.68
N GLN A 4 -13.81 17.69 -32.98
CA GLN A 4 -14.02 16.32 -33.48
C GLN A 4 -12.88 15.39 -33.07
N VAL A 5 -11.63 15.87 -33.11
CA VAL A 5 -10.46 15.09 -32.65
C VAL A 5 -10.55 14.81 -31.15
N VAL A 6 -10.97 15.80 -30.34
CA VAL A 6 -11.16 15.63 -28.89
C VAL A 6 -12.30 14.65 -28.58
N ASP A 7 -13.40 14.71 -29.33
CA ASP A 7 -14.54 13.80 -29.16
C ASP A 7 -14.17 12.36 -29.55
N GLU A 8 -13.40 12.17 -30.63
CA GLU A 8 -12.88 10.87 -31.06
C GLU A 8 -11.90 10.27 -30.04
N ASP A 9 -10.99 11.09 -29.49
CA ASP A 9 -10.04 10.65 -28.47
C ASP A 9 -10.74 10.30 -27.14
N LEU A 10 -11.77 11.05 -26.74
CA LEU A 10 -12.58 10.75 -25.56
C LEU A 10 -13.35 9.44 -25.74
N ALA A 11 -13.97 9.23 -26.91
CA ALA A 11 -14.68 8.00 -27.23
C ALA A 11 -13.74 6.78 -27.21
N ARG A 12 -12.53 6.93 -27.76
CA ARG A 12 -11.50 5.87 -27.71
C ARG A 12 -11.12 5.52 -26.28
N THR A 13 -10.88 6.53 -25.44
CA THR A 13 -10.49 6.35 -24.03
C THR A 13 -11.57 5.61 -23.24
N LEU A 14 -12.84 6.01 -23.41
CA LEU A 14 -13.98 5.34 -22.77
C LEU A 14 -14.15 3.89 -23.26
N GLN A 15 -13.88 3.62 -24.54
CA GLN A 15 -13.95 2.27 -25.08
C GLN A 15 -12.83 1.36 -24.55
N GLU A 16 -11.61 1.89 -24.42
CA GLU A 16 -10.48 1.17 -23.82
C GLU A 16 -10.76 0.82 -22.36
N GLU A 17 -11.27 1.76 -21.58
CA GLU A 17 -11.66 1.54 -20.18
C GLU A 17 -12.79 0.50 -20.06
N ALA A 18 -13.80 0.54 -20.93
CA ALA A 18 -14.87 -0.45 -20.94
C ALA A 18 -14.35 -1.86 -21.26
N ARG A 19 -13.40 -1.99 -22.20
CA ARG A 19 -12.74 -3.27 -22.52
C ARG A 19 -11.93 -3.79 -21.34
N LEU A 20 -11.23 -2.91 -20.62
CA LEU A 20 -10.45 -3.26 -19.44
C LEU A 20 -11.35 -3.83 -18.34
N ILE A 21 -12.42 -3.11 -17.99
CA ILE A 21 -13.44 -3.57 -17.03
C ILE A 21 -14.03 -4.92 -17.44
N MET A 22 -14.41 -5.06 -18.71
CA MET A 22 -14.99 -6.30 -19.23
C MET A 22 -14.01 -7.47 -19.14
N THR A 23 -12.73 -7.23 -19.43
CA THR A 23 -11.67 -8.24 -19.35
C THR A 23 -11.48 -8.71 -17.91
N ILE A 24 -11.39 -7.78 -16.95
CA ILE A 24 -11.26 -8.09 -15.52
C ILE A 24 -12.43 -8.95 -15.05
N ASN A 25 -13.67 -8.51 -15.27
CA ASN A 25 -14.84 -9.25 -14.82
C ASN A 25 -14.97 -10.61 -15.52
N SER A 26 -14.70 -10.69 -16.82
CA SER A 26 -14.80 -11.95 -17.54
C SER A 26 -13.74 -12.95 -17.07
N ALA A 27 -12.50 -12.49 -16.85
CA ALA A 27 -11.43 -13.35 -16.34
C ALA A 27 -11.72 -13.80 -14.91
N PHE A 28 -12.18 -12.90 -14.04
CA PHE A 28 -12.58 -13.22 -12.67
C PHE A 28 -13.70 -14.26 -12.64
N MET A 29 -14.81 -14.00 -13.33
CA MET A 29 -15.94 -14.96 -13.39
C MET A 29 -15.52 -16.30 -14.01
N SER A 30 -14.62 -16.29 -15.00
CA SER A 30 -14.08 -17.53 -15.57
C SER A 30 -13.27 -18.32 -14.55
N GLY A 31 -12.45 -17.63 -13.74
CA GLY A 31 -11.74 -18.23 -12.61
C GLY A 31 -12.70 -18.86 -11.60
N GLU A 32 -13.73 -18.13 -11.18
CA GLU A 32 -14.76 -18.63 -10.24
C GLU A 32 -15.48 -19.86 -10.80
N PHE A 33 -15.78 -19.90 -12.11
CA PHE A 33 -16.37 -21.07 -12.74
C PHE A 33 -15.42 -22.28 -12.75
N VAL A 34 -14.12 -22.06 -12.99
CA VAL A 34 -13.12 -23.12 -12.96
C VAL A 34 -12.95 -23.67 -11.54
N CYS A 35 -12.90 -22.81 -10.51
CA CYS A 35 -12.88 -23.23 -9.11
C CYS A 35 -14.12 -24.07 -8.75
N GLY A 36 -15.32 -23.59 -9.09
CA GLY A 36 -16.55 -24.34 -8.83
C GLY A 36 -16.66 -25.65 -9.62
N LEU A 37 -16.06 -25.71 -10.81
CA LEU A 37 -15.95 -26.96 -11.57
C LEU A 37 -15.00 -27.95 -10.90
N GLN A 38 -13.84 -27.46 -10.42
CA GLN A 38 -12.87 -28.27 -9.69
C GLN A 38 -13.52 -28.94 -8.47
N GLU A 39 -14.18 -28.16 -7.61
CA GLU A 39 -14.85 -28.65 -6.40
C GLU A 39 -15.89 -29.73 -6.73
N LYS A 40 -16.70 -29.52 -7.79
CA LYS A 40 -17.67 -30.52 -8.23
C LYS A 40 -17.01 -31.79 -8.75
N ILE A 41 -15.92 -31.69 -9.51
CA ILE A 41 -15.20 -32.87 -10.01
C ILE A 41 -14.64 -33.66 -8.83
N GLU A 42 -14.07 -32.98 -7.82
CA GLU A 42 -13.56 -33.62 -6.59
C GLU A 42 -14.69 -34.34 -5.83
N GLU A 43 -15.84 -33.68 -5.65
CA GLU A 43 -17.03 -34.26 -5.02
C GLU A 43 -17.49 -35.52 -5.78
N TYR A 44 -17.71 -35.42 -7.09
CA TYR A 44 -18.14 -36.56 -7.92
C TYR A 44 -17.10 -37.69 -7.94
N SER A 45 -15.81 -37.37 -7.97
CA SER A 45 -14.74 -38.36 -7.94
C SER A 45 -14.76 -39.12 -6.60
N SER A 46 -14.93 -38.41 -5.48
CA SER A 46 -14.95 -39.01 -4.15
C SER A 46 -16.17 -39.91 -3.90
N VAL A 47 -17.33 -39.55 -4.45
CA VAL A 47 -18.59 -40.30 -4.26
C VAL A 47 -18.74 -41.42 -5.27
N GLY A 48 -18.43 -41.18 -6.55
CA GLY A 48 -18.63 -42.12 -7.64
C GLY A 48 -17.50 -43.12 -7.81
N PHE A 49 -16.27 -42.72 -7.50
CA PHE A 49 -15.04 -43.47 -7.78
C PHE A 49 -14.06 -43.48 -6.59
N PRO A 50 -14.49 -43.92 -5.39
CA PRO A 50 -13.71 -43.76 -4.15
C PRO A 50 -12.38 -44.52 -4.11
N ASN A 51 -12.18 -45.52 -4.98
CA ASN A 51 -10.97 -46.34 -5.03
C ASN A 51 -10.10 -46.06 -6.26
N ASP A 52 -10.54 -45.18 -7.17
CA ASP A 52 -9.80 -44.85 -8.39
C ASP A 52 -8.96 -43.59 -8.18
N ALA A 53 -8.03 -43.34 -9.11
CA ALA A 53 -7.27 -42.09 -9.11
C ALA A 53 -8.20 -40.87 -9.30
N PRO A 54 -7.95 -39.74 -8.64
CA PRO A 54 -8.78 -38.54 -8.78
C PRO A 54 -8.90 -38.09 -10.23
N ILE A 55 -10.12 -37.81 -10.69
CA ILE A 55 -10.39 -37.40 -12.08
C ILE A 55 -9.54 -36.18 -12.49
N LEU A 56 -9.26 -35.26 -11.56
CA LEU A 56 -8.43 -34.09 -11.82
C LEU A 56 -6.99 -34.42 -12.23
N GLU A 57 -6.42 -35.52 -11.72
CA GLU A 57 -5.06 -35.97 -12.09
C GLU A 57 -5.01 -36.51 -13.53
N CYS A 58 -6.16 -36.86 -14.10
CA CYS A 58 -6.28 -37.35 -15.47
C CYS A 58 -6.38 -36.23 -16.51
N LEU A 59 -6.45 -34.96 -16.10
CA LEU A 59 -6.53 -33.84 -17.03
C LEU A 59 -5.17 -33.59 -17.71
N PRO A 60 -5.15 -33.30 -19.02
CA PRO A 60 -3.90 -33.02 -19.75
C PRO A 60 -3.24 -31.71 -19.29
N THR A 61 -4.02 -30.79 -18.74
CA THR A 61 -3.53 -29.58 -18.07
C THR A 61 -4.17 -29.54 -16.69
N PRO A 62 -3.36 -29.39 -15.63
CA PRO A 62 -3.89 -29.23 -14.29
C PRO A 62 -4.88 -28.06 -14.21
N ILE A 63 -6.05 -28.30 -13.63
CA ILE A 63 -7.09 -27.27 -13.52
C ILE A 63 -6.63 -26.05 -12.72
N HIS A 64 -5.72 -26.25 -11.75
CA HIS A 64 -5.13 -25.16 -10.97
C HIS A 64 -4.33 -24.17 -11.83
N ASP A 65 -3.65 -24.65 -12.89
CA ASP A 65 -2.90 -23.78 -13.81
C ASP A 65 -3.85 -22.80 -14.53
N LEU A 66 -5.05 -23.26 -14.88
CA LEU A 66 -6.07 -22.39 -15.48
C LEU A 66 -6.56 -21.34 -14.47
N THR A 67 -6.81 -21.76 -13.22
CA THR A 67 -7.20 -20.86 -12.14
C THR A 67 -6.12 -19.79 -11.89
N GLU A 68 -4.85 -20.17 -11.81
CA GLU A 68 -3.74 -19.23 -11.65
C GLU A 68 -3.61 -18.28 -12.85
N ALA A 69 -3.82 -18.76 -14.07
CA ALA A 69 -3.79 -17.91 -15.27
C ALA A 69 -4.88 -16.82 -15.21
N PHE A 70 -6.11 -17.16 -14.81
CA PHE A 70 -7.18 -16.17 -14.65
C PHE A 70 -6.89 -15.18 -13.54
N HIS A 71 -6.39 -15.62 -12.38
CA HIS A 71 -5.96 -14.72 -11.30
C HIS A 71 -4.85 -13.76 -11.75
N SER A 72 -3.87 -14.27 -12.52
CA SER A 72 -2.79 -13.43 -13.06
C SER A 72 -3.32 -12.37 -14.01
N ILE A 73 -4.26 -12.72 -14.90
CA ILE A 73 -4.92 -11.75 -15.79
C ILE A 73 -5.62 -10.66 -14.95
N VAL A 74 -6.44 -11.05 -13.97
CA VAL A 74 -7.14 -10.09 -13.10
C VAL A 74 -6.15 -9.16 -12.41
N SER A 75 -5.10 -9.71 -11.81
CA SER A 75 -4.07 -8.93 -11.10
C SER A 75 -3.36 -7.93 -12.03
N ASN A 76 -2.96 -8.37 -13.22
CA ASN A 76 -2.28 -7.51 -14.20
C ASN A 76 -3.19 -6.38 -14.68
N GLU A 77 -4.44 -6.66 -15.00
CA GLU A 77 -5.38 -5.65 -15.48
C GLU A 77 -5.79 -4.67 -14.37
N VAL A 78 -5.90 -5.12 -13.11
CA VAL A 78 -6.08 -4.23 -11.95
C VAL A 78 -4.88 -3.28 -11.80
N GLN A 79 -3.66 -3.78 -11.97
CA GLN A 79 -2.45 -2.93 -11.96
C GLN A 79 -2.43 -1.94 -13.14
N GLU A 80 -2.95 -2.34 -14.29
CA GLU A 80 -3.09 -1.46 -15.45
C GLU A 80 -4.08 -0.31 -15.18
N VAL A 81 -5.25 -0.61 -14.57
CA VAL A 81 -6.22 0.41 -14.12
C VAL A 81 -5.55 1.45 -13.21
N LEU A 82 -4.82 0.98 -12.20
CA LEU A 82 -4.09 1.83 -11.26
C LEU A 82 -3.06 2.70 -11.98
N SER A 83 -2.30 2.12 -12.92
CA SER A 83 -1.23 2.82 -13.64
C SER A 83 -1.73 3.96 -14.53
N ARG A 84 -2.87 3.76 -15.20
CA ARG A 84 -3.45 4.71 -16.16
C ARG A 84 -4.13 5.89 -15.50
N SER A 85 -4.77 5.65 -14.36
CA SER A 85 -5.75 6.59 -13.81
C SER A 85 -5.25 7.26 -12.53
N LEU A 86 -4.75 6.46 -11.57
CA LEU A 86 -4.56 6.91 -10.20
C LEU A 86 -3.10 7.10 -9.80
N ARG A 87 -2.18 6.23 -10.25
CA ARG A 87 -0.79 6.19 -9.75
C ARG A 87 -0.03 7.50 -9.91
N LYS A 88 0.00 8.05 -11.14
CA LYS A 88 0.72 9.30 -11.42
C LYS A 88 0.12 10.48 -10.67
N ARG A 89 -1.21 10.60 -10.71
CA ARG A 89 -1.96 11.66 -10.04
C ARG A 89 -1.75 11.63 -8.53
N LEU A 90 -1.87 10.47 -7.89
CA LEU A 90 -1.65 10.32 -6.45
C LEU A 90 -0.24 10.77 -6.06
N LEU A 91 0.78 10.34 -6.79
CA LEU A 91 2.15 10.74 -6.54
C LEU A 91 2.35 12.25 -6.62
N GLU A 92 1.85 12.88 -7.70
CA GLU A 92 1.99 14.32 -7.93
C GLU A 92 1.27 15.14 -6.86
N VAL A 93 0.01 14.80 -6.55
CA VAL A 93 -0.78 15.53 -5.55
C VAL A 93 -0.18 15.35 -4.15
N ILE A 94 0.22 14.13 -3.78
CA ILE A 94 0.84 13.87 -2.47
C ILE A 94 2.17 14.62 -2.34
N GLN A 95 3.01 14.64 -3.37
CA GLN A 95 4.26 15.39 -3.34
C GLN A 95 4.01 16.89 -3.19
N LEU A 96 3.10 17.44 -3.99
CA LEU A 96 2.74 18.86 -3.94
C LEU A 96 2.20 19.25 -2.56
N GLN A 97 1.25 18.48 -2.02
CA GLN A 97 0.68 18.75 -0.70
C GLN A 97 1.69 18.55 0.42
N MET A 98 2.55 17.54 0.30
CA MET A 98 3.65 17.32 1.24
C MET A 98 4.58 18.52 1.28
N ASP A 99 4.89 19.14 0.15
CA ASP A 99 5.78 20.30 0.08
C ASP A 99 5.09 21.59 0.54
N GLU A 100 3.84 21.84 0.15
CA GLU A 100 3.17 23.12 0.36
C GLU A 100 2.35 23.22 1.66
N GLN A 101 1.61 22.17 2.02
CA GLN A 101 0.54 22.26 3.02
C GLN A 101 0.83 21.46 4.29
N LEU A 102 1.50 20.32 4.19
CA LEU A 102 1.80 19.47 5.34
C LEU A 102 2.93 20.06 6.18
N LYS A 103 2.70 20.17 7.49
CA LYS A 103 3.66 20.65 8.48
C LYS A 103 3.58 19.76 9.70
N TYR A 104 4.74 19.37 10.22
CA TYR A 104 4.87 18.47 11.37
C TYR A 104 5.71 19.08 12.51
N VAL A 105 5.98 20.39 12.46
CA VAL A 105 6.36 21.15 13.66
C VAL A 105 5.10 21.87 14.10
N LEU A 106 4.45 21.34 15.12
CA LEU A 106 3.13 21.80 15.56
C LEU A 106 3.19 22.44 16.94
N THR A 107 2.37 23.47 17.12
CA THR A 107 1.96 23.95 18.44
C THR A 107 0.81 23.11 19.00
N SER A 108 0.59 23.17 20.31
CA SER A 108 -0.55 22.50 20.95
C SER A 108 -1.90 22.91 20.33
N ALA A 109 -2.07 24.21 20.05
CA ALA A 109 -3.29 24.73 19.42
C ALA A 109 -3.51 24.18 18.00
N GLU A 110 -2.46 24.00 17.21
CA GLU A 110 -2.56 23.39 15.87
C GLU A 110 -2.88 21.90 15.94
N TYR A 111 -2.26 21.17 16.87
CA TYR A 111 -2.54 19.75 17.12
C TYR A 111 -4.01 19.52 17.50
N ASP A 112 -4.57 20.34 18.39
CA ASP A 112 -5.98 20.30 18.80
C ASP A 112 -6.92 20.71 17.64
N ALA A 113 -6.53 21.73 16.86
CA ALA A 113 -7.30 22.16 15.70
C ALA A 113 -7.40 21.05 14.64
N PHE A 114 -6.33 20.29 14.41
CA PHE A 114 -6.37 19.14 13.51
C PHE A 114 -7.26 18.00 14.02
N GLY A 115 -7.32 17.80 15.34
CA GLY A 115 -8.19 16.78 15.94
C GLY A 115 -9.67 17.09 15.79
N SER A 116 -10.03 18.37 15.80
CA SER A 116 -11.43 18.83 15.72
C SER A 116 -11.90 19.13 14.29
N ARG A 117 -11.03 19.69 13.45
CA ARG A 117 -11.38 20.16 12.08
C ARG A 117 -10.94 19.19 10.98
N GLY A 118 -10.15 18.18 11.32
CA GLY A 118 -9.47 17.30 10.36
C GLY A 118 -8.20 17.94 9.81
N SER A 119 -7.20 17.10 9.52
CA SER A 119 -5.91 17.56 9.04
C SER A 119 -5.87 17.73 7.52
N PRO A 120 -4.87 18.43 6.95
CA PRO A 120 -4.72 18.54 5.51
C PRO A 120 -4.49 17.17 4.85
N LEU A 121 -3.75 16.25 5.48
CA LEU A 121 -3.51 14.92 4.93
C LEU A 121 -4.80 14.09 4.85
N LEU A 122 -5.64 14.11 5.90
CA LEU A 122 -6.92 13.42 5.86
C LEU A 122 -7.86 13.99 4.80
N ARG A 123 -7.87 15.31 4.62
CA ARG A 123 -8.66 15.95 3.55
C ARG A 123 -8.18 15.56 2.16
N LEU A 124 -6.87 15.42 1.98
CA LEU A 124 -6.27 14.94 0.74
C LEU A 124 -6.75 13.52 0.42
N VAL A 125 -6.63 12.59 1.37
CA VAL A 125 -7.09 11.20 1.19
C VAL A 125 -8.60 11.13 0.93
N GLU A 126 -9.38 11.94 1.65
CA GLU A 126 -10.83 12.03 1.43
C GLU A 126 -11.16 12.47 0.00
N GLN A 127 -10.41 13.40 -0.58
CA GLN A 127 -10.63 13.87 -1.95
C GLN A 127 -10.13 12.87 -3.01
N GLU A 128 -8.90 12.38 -2.86
CA GLU A 128 -8.22 11.60 -3.89
C GLU A 128 -8.59 10.12 -3.87
N ILE A 129 -9.12 9.61 -2.75
CA ILE A 129 -9.54 8.21 -2.59
C ILE A 129 -11.06 8.12 -2.39
N MET A 130 -11.58 8.64 -1.28
CA MET A 130 -12.98 8.40 -0.88
C MET A 130 -13.99 9.06 -1.84
N LYS A 131 -13.67 10.25 -2.36
CA LYS A 131 -14.50 11.02 -3.29
C LYS A 131 -14.04 10.92 -4.73
N ASN A 132 -13.13 9.99 -5.03
CA ASN A 132 -12.59 9.81 -6.35
C ASN A 132 -13.66 9.25 -7.29
N ARG A 133 -13.98 10.02 -8.35
CA ARG A 133 -15.02 9.64 -9.31
C ARG A 133 -14.69 8.39 -10.12
N GLU A 134 -13.40 8.17 -10.41
CA GLU A 134 -12.94 6.99 -11.16
C GLU A 134 -13.08 5.75 -10.26
N LEU A 135 -12.62 5.82 -9.02
CA LEU A 135 -12.75 4.71 -8.06
C LEU A 135 -14.22 4.34 -7.80
N GLN A 136 -15.10 5.33 -7.64
CA GLN A 136 -16.56 5.12 -7.53
C GLN A 136 -17.19 4.51 -8.79
N ARG A 137 -16.60 4.76 -9.96
CA ARG A 137 -17.06 4.14 -11.20
C ARG A 137 -16.62 2.68 -11.26
N TYR A 138 -15.38 2.38 -10.88
CA TYR A 138 -14.89 1.00 -10.80
C TYR A 138 -15.64 0.18 -9.76
N GLU A 139 -15.99 0.75 -8.61
CA GLU A 139 -16.84 0.12 -7.59
C GLU A 139 -18.17 -0.38 -8.16
N ARG A 140 -18.78 0.37 -9.07
CA ARG A 140 -20.07 0.02 -9.69
C ARG A 140 -19.93 -0.94 -10.87
N ALA A 141 -18.74 -1.03 -11.46
CA ALA A 141 -18.53 -1.70 -12.74
C ALA A 141 -17.76 -3.02 -12.60
N LEU A 142 -16.92 -3.17 -11.58
CA LEU A 142 -16.17 -4.40 -11.31
C LEU A 142 -16.96 -5.34 -10.39
N CYS A 143 -16.62 -6.63 -10.44
CA CYS A 143 -17.01 -7.58 -9.41
C CYS A 143 -16.37 -7.20 -8.05
N SER A 144 -16.96 -7.67 -6.93
CA SER A 144 -16.51 -7.32 -5.57
C SER A 144 -15.02 -7.60 -5.36
N THR A 145 -14.56 -8.82 -5.66
CA THR A 145 -13.17 -9.22 -5.40
C THR A 145 -12.16 -8.43 -6.24
N PRO A 146 -12.30 -8.26 -7.57
CA PRO A 146 -11.42 -7.39 -8.32
C PRO A 146 -11.45 -5.92 -7.89
N PHE A 147 -12.60 -5.41 -7.41
CA PHE A 147 -12.65 -4.07 -6.84
C PHE A 147 -11.88 -3.99 -5.51
N GLU A 148 -12.01 -4.99 -4.64
CA GLU A 148 -11.22 -5.09 -3.41
C GLU A 148 -9.72 -5.15 -3.69
N ASP A 149 -9.29 -5.92 -4.71
CA ASP A 149 -7.91 -5.96 -5.18
C ASP A 149 -7.43 -4.58 -5.67
N LEU A 150 -8.27 -3.84 -6.39
CA LEU A 150 -7.97 -2.48 -6.83
C LEU A 150 -7.80 -1.53 -5.63
N VAL A 151 -8.68 -1.59 -4.63
CA VAL A 151 -8.56 -0.77 -3.43
C VAL A 151 -7.29 -1.09 -2.65
N GLU A 152 -6.92 -2.37 -2.55
CA GLU A 152 -5.65 -2.75 -1.93
C GLU A 152 -4.47 -2.16 -2.69
N ALA A 153 -4.44 -2.30 -4.02
CA ALA A 153 -3.37 -1.77 -4.87
C ALA A 153 -3.26 -0.23 -4.76
N VAL A 154 -4.40 0.47 -4.74
CA VAL A 154 -4.47 1.93 -4.53
C VAL A 154 -3.94 2.30 -3.14
N THR A 155 -4.28 1.51 -2.12
CA THR A 155 -3.82 1.73 -0.74
C THR A 155 -2.31 1.54 -0.62
N GLN A 156 -1.75 0.50 -1.23
CA GLN A 156 -0.31 0.27 -1.30
C GLN A 156 0.42 1.42 -2.03
N GLU A 157 -0.13 1.92 -3.13
CA GLU A 157 0.44 3.08 -3.83
C GLU A 157 0.36 4.35 -2.99
N LEU A 158 -0.76 4.59 -2.30
CA LEU A 158 -0.95 5.72 -1.39
C LEU A 158 0.12 5.72 -0.28
N THR A 159 0.29 4.60 0.43
CA THR A 159 1.26 4.51 1.53
C THR A 159 2.70 4.65 1.01
N SER A 160 3.00 4.06 -0.16
CA SER A 160 4.31 4.23 -0.81
C SER A 160 4.57 5.68 -1.24
N CYS A 161 3.58 6.37 -1.82
CA CYS A 161 3.69 7.78 -2.18
C CYS A 161 3.94 8.66 -0.96
N LEU A 162 3.21 8.41 0.15
CA LEU A 162 3.39 9.14 1.40
C LEU A 162 4.78 8.93 2.00
N GLU A 163 5.25 7.69 2.07
CA GLU A 163 6.61 7.36 2.54
C GLU A 163 7.66 8.11 1.69
N ARG A 164 7.57 7.99 0.36
CA ARG A 164 8.49 8.67 -0.56
C ARG A 164 8.47 10.19 -0.40
N ALA A 165 7.30 10.80 -0.30
CA ALA A 165 7.16 12.24 -0.17
C ALA A 165 7.70 12.75 1.18
N LEU A 166 7.42 12.02 2.26
CA LEU A 166 7.92 12.34 3.60
C LEU A 166 9.46 12.28 3.65
N LEU A 167 10.05 11.19 3.13
CA LEU A 167 11.50 11.00 3.13
C LEU A 167 12.23 11.93 2.14
N LYS A 168 11.60 12.30 1.02
CA LYS A 168 12.17 13.25 0.06
C LYS A 168 12.17 14.67 0.59
N SER A 169 11.06 15.11 1.20
CA SER A 169 10.93 16.46 1.73
C SER A 169 11.76 16.68 3.00
N LYS A 170 12.02 15.62 3.77
CA LYS A 170 12.79 15.65 5.03
C LYS A 170 12.31 16.75 5.98
N LYS A 171 11.00 17.00 6.00
CA LYS A 171 10.42 18.09 6.77
C LYS A 171 10.71 17.89 8.27
N PRO A 172 11.04 18.98 9.00
CA PRO A 172 11.22 18.91 10.43
C PRO A 172 9.92 18.45 11.11
N CYS A 173 10.08 17.65 12.14
CA CYS A 173 9.00 17.02 12.89
C CYS A 173 9.27 17.19 14.39
N ASN A 174 8.31 17.68 15.17
CA ASN A 174 8.38 17.65 16.63
C ASN A 174 7.49 16.54 17.20
N GLU A 175 7.52 16.34 18.52
CA GLU A 175 6.73 15.31 19.21
C GLU A 175 5.24 15.36 18.84
N LEU A 176 4.64 16.55 18.87
CA LEU A 176 3.24 16.74 18.47
C LEU A 176 2.99 16.41 17.00
N GLY A 177 3.95 16.71 16.12
CA GLY A 177 3.87 16.34 14.71
C GLY A 177 3.97 14.83 14.48
N ALA A 178 4.81 14.14 15.25
CA ALA A 178 4.93 12.68 15.18
C ALA A 178 3.63 12.00 15.65
N LEU A 179 3.05 12.47 16.75
CA LEU A 179 1.75 12.03 17.24
C LEU A 179 0.62 12.35 16.24
N GLN A 180 0.68 13.54 15.61
CA GLN A 180 -0.28 13.91 14.57
C GLN A 180 -0.22 12.95 13.39
N LEU A 181 0.99 12.63 12.90
CA LEU A 181 1.16 11.71 11.78
C LEU A 181 0.65 10.31 12.14
N GLU A 182 0.90 9.82 13.35
CA GLU A 182 0.36 8.54 13.84
C GLU A 182 -1.18 8.52 13.83
N ARG A 183 -1.80 9.58 14.34
CA ARG A 183 -3.26 9.76 14.31
C ARG A 183 -3.78 9.76 12.88
N GLU A 184 -3.15 10.52 11.98
CA GLU A 184 -3.53 10.57 10.57
C GLU A 184 -3.45 9.20 9.91
N LEU A 185 -2.36 8.45 10.08
CA LEU A 185 -2.24 7.11 9.47
C LEU A 185 -3.28 6.13 10.00
N THR A 186 -3.58 6.20 11.30
CA THR A 186 -4.62 5.37 11.92
C THR A 186 -5.99 5.70 11.34
N ASP A 187 -6.30 6.99 11.21
CA ASP A 187 -7.55 7.48 10.62
C ASP A 187 -7.66 7.14 9.13
N ILE A 188 -6.56 7.25 8.37
CA ILE A 188 -6.50 6.87 6.96
C ILE A 188 -6.81 5.38 6.84
N LEU A 189 -6.09 4.52 7.58
CA LEU A 189 -6.32 3.08 7.56
C LEU A 189 -7.78 2.75 7.87
N ALA A 190 -8.35 3.36 8.90
CA ALA A 190 -9.75 3.16 9.25
C ALA A 190 -10.70 3.56 8.11
N ARG A 191 -10.46 4.71 7.46
CA ARG A 191 -11.26 5.19 6.32
C ARG A 191 -11.15 4.29 5.10
N VAL A 192 -9.94 3.95 4.66
CA VAL A 192 -9.79 3.11 3.45
C VAL A 192 -10.31 1.69 3.68
N SER A 193 -10.25 1.19 4.93
CA SER A 193 -10.82 -0.12 5.28
C SER A 193 -12.34 -0.18 5.13
N THR A 194 -13.05 0.95 5.14
CA THR A 194 -14.51 0.94 4.90
C THR A 194 -14.87 0.58 3.46
N LEU A 195 -13.94 0.74 2.51
CA LEU A 195 -14.13 0.37 1.11
C LEU A 195 -14.05 -1.14 0.89
N VAL A 196 -13.40 -1.87 1.80
CA VAL A 196 -13.13 -3.33 1.69
C VAL A 196 -13.33 -4.02 3.05
N PRO A 197 -14.55 -4.08 3.59
CA PRO A 197 -14.81 -4.51 4.97
C PRO A 197 -14.41 -5.96 5.26
N GLN A 198 -14.25 -6.80 4.23
CA GLN A 198 -13.86 -8.21 4.37
C GLN A 198 -12.35 -8.45 4.26
N ARG A 199 -11.55 -7.41 3.95
CA ARG A 199 -10.11 -7.54 3.70
C ARG A 199 -9.31 -6.64 4.63
N SER A 200 -8.22 -7.18 5.17
CA SER A 200 -7.31 -6.40 6.03
C SER A 200 -6.30 -5.63 5.18
N LEU A 201 -6.32 -4.30 5.26
CA LEU A 201 -5.33 -3.43 4.60
C LEU A 201 -4.08 -3.13 5.46
N ARG A 202 -3.96 -3.74 6.64
CA ARG A 202 -2.88 -3.43 7.60
C ARG A 202 -1.47 -3.63 7.03
N SER A 203 -1.28 -4.68 6.22
CA SER A 203 0.02 -4.99 5.58
C SER A 203 0.54 -3.82 4.74
N ALA A 204 -0.35 -3.11 4.03
CA ALA A 204 0.00 -1.95 3.21
C ALA A 204 0.52 -0.76 4.03
N PHE A 205 0.21 -0.69 5.33
CA PHE A 205 0.64 0.39 6.24
C PHE A 205 1.83 0.01 7.12
N THR A 206 2.21 -1.26 7.21
CA THR A 206 3.25 -1.75 8.14
C THR A 206 4.51 -0.90 8.12
N ARG A 207 5.07 -0.65 6.93
CA ARG A 207 6.28 0.15 6.76
C ARG A 207 6.10 1.60 7.21
N LEU A 208 4.96 2.21 6.91
CA LEU A 208 4.67 3.59 7.28
C LEU A 208 4.45 3.73 8.79
N PHE A 209 3.85 2.73 9.45
CA PHE A 209 3.80 2.67 10.90
C PHE A 209 5.18 2.48 11.55
N GLN A 210 6.11 1.75 10.92
CA GLN A 210 7.50 1.70 11.40
C GLN A 210 8.20 3.06 11.27
N VAL A 211 7.93 3.79 10.17
CA VAL A 211 8.42 5.17 10.01
C VAL A 211 7.91 6.06 11.14
N VAL A 212 6.61 6.02 11.41
CA VAL A 212 5.98 6.78 12.50
C VAL A 212 6.48 6.34 13.88
N PHE A 213 6.72 5.05 14.08
CA PHE A 213 7.28 4.53 15.32
C PHE A 213 8.66 5.15 15.62
N ILE A 214 9.55 5.23 14.62
CA ILE A 214 10.85 5.88 14.79
C ILE A 214 10.67 7.37 15.10
N LEU A 215 9.75 8.05 14.40
CA LEU A 215 9.45 9.46 14.64
C LEU A 215 8.84 9.69 16.03
N ASN A 216 8.16 8.72 16.64
CA ASN A 216 7.58 8.84 17.99
C ASN A 216 8.51 8.38 19.11
N LEU A 217 9.77 8.04 18.82
CA LEU A 217 10.72 7.71 19.89
C LEU A 217 10.91 8.89 20.84
N MET A 218 11.02 8.58 22.14
CA MET A 218 11.28 9.57 23.18
C MET A 218 12.75 10.03 23.18
N GLN A 219 13.66 9.15 22.78
CA GLN A 219 15.10 9.43 22.70
C GLN A 219 15.71 8.71 21.49
N PRO A 220 16.73 9.30 20.82
CA PRO A 220 17.37 8.67 19.66
C PRO A 220 17.92 7.27 19.95
N LEU A 221 18.46 7.05 21.15
CA LEU A 221 19.09 5.77 21.54
C LEU A 221 18.09 4.62 21.65
N HIS A 222 16.81 4.89 21.91
CA HIS A 222 15.78 3.85 22.01
C HIS A 222 15.61 3.06 20.70
N VAL A 223 16.06 3.60 19.56
CA VAL A 223 16.06 2.88 18.28
C VAL A 223 16.87 1.57 18.34
N LEU A 224 17.89 1.50 19.20
CA LEU A 224 18.77 0.34 19.33
C LEU A 224 18.02 -0.89 19.86
N ASP A 225 17.01 -0.68 20.70
CA ASP A 225 16.20 -1.74 21.30
C ASP A 225 15.31 -2.44 20.26
N TYR A 226 14.96 -1.73 19.18
CA TYR A 226 14.06 -2.20 18.12
C TYR A 226 14.76 -2.41 16.77
N LEU A 227 16.06 -2.15 16.70
CA LEU A 227 16.80 -2.11 15.44
C LEU A 227 16.71 -3.44 14.68
N SER A 228 16.79 -4.58 15.37
CA SER A 228 16.70 -5.89 14.71
C SER A 228 15.37 -6.12 13.99
N SER A 229 14.26 -5.72 14.62
CA SER A 229 12.90 -5.87 14.07
C SER A 229 12.64 -4.92 12.90
N ILE A 230 13.07 -3.66 13.02
CA ILE A 230 12.75 -2.63 12.03
C ILE A 230 13.64 -2.74 10.78
N ARG A 231 14.81 -3.38 10.89
CA ARG A 231 15.79 -3.51 9.80
C ARG A 231 15.40 -4.43 8.66
N GLU A 232 14.42 -5.31 8.87
CA GLU A 232 13.88 -6.15 7.80
C GLU A 232 13.22 -5.31 6.71
N GLU A 233 12.64 -4.18 7.12
CA GLU A 233 11.84 -3.30 6.26
C GLU A 233 12.53 -1.95 6.02
N LEU A 234 13.20 -1.36 7.01
CA LEU A 234 13.78 -0.02 6.88
C LEU A 234 15.32 -0.04 6.80
N PRO A 235 15.92 0.49 5.71
CA PRO A 235 17.36 0.68 5.60
C PRO A 235 17.92 1.63 6.67
N LEU A 236 19.21 1.46 7.00
CA LEU A 236 19.88 2.29 8.01
C LEU A 236 19.82 3.79 7.68
N GLU A 237 19.93 4.12 6.40
CA GLU A 237 19.91 5.49 5.90
C GLU A 237 18.53 6.13 6.10
N THR A 238 17.46 5.36 5.94
CA THR A 238 16.10 5.79 6.22
C THR A 238 15.93 6.06 7.72
N ILE A 239 16.35 5.12 8.58
CA ILE A 239 16.29 5.30 10.04
C ILE A 239 17.09 6.54 10.47
N THR A 240 18.28 6.73 9.91
CA THR A 240 19.12 7.90 10.16
C THR A 240 18.42 9.21 9.77
N THR A 241 17.80 9.23 8.58
CA THR A 241 17.05 10.40 8.09
C THR A 241 15.89 10.72 9.02
N LEU A 242 15.13 9.72 9.48
CA LEU A 242 13.99 9.91 10.38
C LEU A 242 14.41 10.46 11.74
N LEU A 243 15.50 9.96 12.33
CA LEU A 243 16.03 10.51 13.58
C LEU A 243 16.48 11.97 13.41
N GLN A 244 17.04 12.33 12.26
CA GLN A 244 17.47 13.69 11.95
C GLN A 244 16.29 14.65 11.68
N MET A 245 15.13 14.14 11.26
CA MET A 245 13.93 14.97 11.08
C MET A 245 13.35 15.46 12.41
N ARG A 246 13.65 14.81 13.54
CA ARG A 246 13.12 15.17 14.85
C ARG A 246 13.83 16.38 15.45
N VAL A 247 13.16 17.53 15.46
CA VAL A 247 13.75 18.80 15.95
C VAL A 247 13.97 18.85 17.46
N ASP A 248 13.28 18.00 18.21
CA ASP A 248 13.41 17.93 19.68
C ASP A 248 14.65 17.13 20.11
N PHE A 249 15.24 16.36 19.20
CA PHE A 249 16.41 15.56 19.50
C PHE A 249 17.67 16.41 19.40
N LYS A 250 18.54 16.28 20.42
CA LYS A 250 19.85 16.91 20.39
C LYS A 250 20.73 16.24 19.35
N GLU A 251 21.41 17.02 18.52
CA GLU A 251 22.29 16.53 17.46
C GLU A 251 23.34 15.52 17.98
N GLN A 252 23.88 15.76 19.17
CA GLN A 252 24.87 14.88 19.82
C GLN A 252 24.30 13.49 20.14
N ASP A 253 23.04 13.43 20.59
CA ASP A 253 22.37 12.18 20.94
C ASP A 253 22.00 11.40 19.66
N VAL A 254 21.57 12.10 18.62
CA VAL A 254 21.32 11.53 17.29
C VAL A 254 22.61 10.96 16.69
N ALA A 255 23.71 11.72 16.70
CA ALA A 255 25.01 11.26 16.22
C ALA A 255 25.50 10.03 16.99
N ARG A 256 25.35 10.01 18.32
CA ARG A 256 25.69 8.86 19.16
C ARG A 256 24.86 7.62 18.81
N ALA A 257 23.55 7.78 18.58
CA ALA A 257 22.69 6.67 18.18
C ALA A 257 23.11 6.10 16.81
N ILE A 258 23.35 6.98 15.82
CA ILE A 258 23.81 6.57 14.47
C ILE A 258 25.14 5.81 14.54
N ASP A 259 26.10 6.28 15.33
CA ASP A 259 27.39 5.60 15.51
C ASP A 259 27.23 4.20 16.11
N GLN A 260 26.36 4.05 17.11
CA GLN A 260 26.09 2.75 17.72
C GLN A 260 25.36 1.80 16.76
N MET A 261 24.41 2.32 15.97
CA MET A 261 23.73 1.53 14.93
C MET A 261 24.72 1.01 13.89
N ARG A 262 25.68 1.85 13.45
CA ARG A 262 26.75 1.46 12.49
C ARG A 262 27.73 0.45 13.10
N LYS A 263 28.13 0.63 14.36
CA LYS A 263 29.00 -0.33 15.08
C LYS A 263 28.32 -1.68 15.33
N GLY A 264 27.00 -1.69 15.54
CA GLY A 264 26.21 -2.92 15.59
C GLY A 264 26.25 -3.66 14.25
N GLU A 265 26.18 -2.92 13.14
CA GLU A 265 26.16 -3.48 11.79
C GLU A 265 27.48 -4.19 11.40
N SER A 266 28.63 -3.62 11.78
CA SER A 266 29.94 -4.23 11.51
C SER A 266 30.16 -5.53 12.29
N LYS A 267 29.62 -5.63 13.51
CA LYS A 267 29.63 -6.87 14.31
C LYS A 267 28.72 -7.94 13.73
N THR A 268 27.54 -7.60 13.23
CA THR A 268 26.62 -8.58 12.63
C THR A 268 27.15 -9.12 11.29
N LYS A 269 27.80 -8.27 10.48
CA LYS A 269 28.46 -8.69 9.23
C LYS A 269 29.67 -9.59 9.50
N SER A 270 30.50 -9.30 10.50
CA SER A 270 31.64 -10.16 10.84
C SER A 270 31.23 -11.54 11.36
N VAL A 271 30.12 -11.64 12.10
CA VAL A 271 29.56 -12.92 12.59
C VAL A 271 28.94 -13.75 11.46
N LYS A 272 28.30 -13.12 10.46
CA LYS A 272 27.76 -13.85 9.29
C LYS A 272 28.86 -14.38 8.35
N VAL A 273 30.01 -13.72 8.27
CA VAL A 273 31.16 -14.16 7.44
C VAL A 273 31.96 -15.29 8.11
N SER A 274 31.88 -15.44 9.43
CA SER A 274 32.66 -16.43 10.20
C SER A 274 31.92 -17.74 10.48
N ARG A 275 30.72 -17.95 9.93
CA ARG A 275 30.09 -19.28 9.85
C ARG A 275 30.19 -19.82 8.41
N PRO A 276 31.26 -20.53 8.04
CA PRO A 276 31.14 -21.52 6.98
C PRO A 276 30.31 -22.71 7.52
N PHE A 277 29.60 -23.35 6.60
CA PHE A 277 28.74 -24.52 6.81
C PHE A 277 29.28 -25.57 7.79
#